data_AF-A0A1I1MKR5-F1
#
_entry.id   AF-A0A1I1MKR5-F1
#
_cell.length_a   1.000
_cell.length_b   1.000
_cell.length_c   1.000
_cell.angle_alpha   90.00
_cell.angle_beta   90.00
_cell.angle_gamma   90.00
#
_symmetry.space_group_name_H-M   'P 1'
#
loop_
_entity.id
_entity.type
_entity.pdbx_description
1 polymer ?
#
loop_
_entity_poly.entity_id
_entity_poly.type
_entity_poly.pdbx_seq_one_letter_code
_entity_poly.pdbx_strand_id
1 'polypeptide(L)'
;MSMQRPHIVLIHGAWQGSWAFAAWQPMLEAAGWQVHAVDLPGNDRSPERKADATLAGYTAHVCALLAALDAPAVVLGHSGGGLTASQVAETLPDRVRALVYLAGMMLPTGVSFGDVIAQCRAADADFHYAGIVPHLAWDADGTTSRVPPAAAREIFLHDCPPEAAQTAAARLCPQPDTGRDMRNTLSPARFGRVPRVYVECLQDRSVTLPLQRRMQALTPGAHRISLDCGHVPQLACPQALTDALLPLRAMPSRRPAETMTMSMTTPEPTTLPAQGLPPTPEQIRRHLRRAQQVAERAVTLGHHPFGAILVGPDQETVLLEQCNIDTVNHAESTLARVAATNFPADYLWGCTLYTTVEPCCMCAGTAYWANIGRVVFGMTEHALLQYTGSHAENPTMSVPSRYVFDHCQKAVELIGPVPEMEAEIAAAQRRFWAGR
;
A
#
# COMPACT_ATOMS: atom_id res chain seq x y z
N MET A 1 23.56 -10.39 16.38
CA MET A 1 23.35 -11.09 15.09
C MET A 1 23.05 -10.02 14.06
N SER A 2 23.83 -9.93 12.96
CA SER A 2 23.51 -9.02 11.86
C SER A 2 22.13 -9.38 11.33
N MET A 3 21.15 -8.47 11.40
CA MET A 3 19.85 -8.69 10.77
C MET A 3 20.08 -8.87 9.28
N GLN A 4 19.64 -10.01 8.75
CA GLN A 4 19.77 -10.33 7.34
C GLN A 4 18.95 -9.33 6.51
N ARG A 5 19.56 -8.77 5.46
CA ARG A 5 18.91 -7.78 4.61
C ARG A 5 17.72 -8.42 3.88
N PRO A 6 16.50 -7.83 3.94
CA PRO A 6 15.33 -8.42 3.28
C PRO A 6 15.42 -8.33 1.76
N HIS A 7 14.77 -9.27 1.07
CA HIS A 7 14.73 -9.33 -0.39
C HIS A 7 13.62 -8.47 -0.97
N ILE A 8 13.91 -7.79 -2.07
CA ILE A 8 12.92 -7.15 -2.95
C ILE A 8 13.14 -7.59 -4.39
N VAL A 9 12.10 -8.13 -5.02
CA VAL A 9 12.08 -8.54 -6.43
C VAL A 9 11.33 -7.49 -7.24
N LEU A 10 11.96 -6.96 -8.28
CA LEU A 10 11.44 -5.87 -9.12
C LEU A 10 11.04 -6.40 -10.50
N ILE A 11 9.75 -6.33 -10.82
CA ILE A 11 9.16 -6.79 -12.08
C ILE A 11 8.79 -5.56 -12.91
N HIS A 12 9.39 -5.45 -14.10
CA HIS A 12 9.19 -4.32 -15.02
C HIS A 12 7.81 -4.33 -15.70
N GLY A 13 7.43 -3.19 -16.26
CA GLY A 13 6.25 -3.06 -17.12
C GLY A 13 6.49 -3.55 -18.55
N ALA A 14 5.46 -3.44 -19.40
CA ALA A 14 5.58 -3.76 -20.82
C ALA A 14 6.66 -2.89 -21.51
N TRP A 15 7.31 -3.43 -22.55
CA TRP A 15 8.39 -2.80 -23.32
C TRP A 15 9.65 -2.44 -22.52
N GLN A 16 9.73 -2.79 -21.24
CA GLN A 16 10.88 -2.52 -20.38
C GLN A 16 11.62 -3.82 -20.04
N GLY A 17 12.74 -3.68 -19.34
CA GLY A 17 13.50 -4.77 -18.71
C GLY A 17 14.00 -4.35 -17.34
N SER A 18 14.85 -5.19 -16.73
CA SER A 18 15.52 -4.94 -15.45
C SER A 18 16.22 -3.58 -15.40
N TRP A 19 16.72 -3.11 -16.55
CA TRP A 19 17.37 -1.81 -16.72
C TRP A 19 16.50 -0.63 -16.26
N ALA A 20 15.18 -0.75 -16.26
CA ALA A 20 14.25 0.30 -15.84
C ALA A 20 14.41 0.67 -14.35
N PHE A 21 15.02 -0.21 -13.56
CA PHE A 21 15.28 0.00 -12.14
C PHE A 21 16.74 0.37 -11.83
N ALA A 22 17.62 0.42 -12.83
CA ALA A 22 19.07 0.56 -12.62
C ALA A 22 19.45 1.88 -11.90
N ALA A 23 18.72 2.97 -12.15
CA ALA A 23 18.95 4.24 -11.47
C ALA A 23 18.51 4.23 -10.00
N TRP A 24 17.56 3.36 -9.65
CA TRP A 24 16.96 3.27 -8.32
C TRP A 24 17.63 2.23 -7.43
N GLN A 25 18.13 1.13 -8.02
CA GLN A 25 18.73 0.01 -7.31
C GLN A 25 19.77 0.42 -6.24
N PRO A 26 20.72 1.34 -6.51
CA PRO A 26 21.69 1.75 -5.48
C PRO A 26 21.05 2.37 -4.23
N MET A 27 19.91 3.05 -4.38
CA MET A 27 19.19 3.67 -3.25
C MET A 27 18.50 2.62 -2.39
N LEU A 28 17.92 1.59 -3.01
CA LEU A 28 17.36 0.45 -2.29
C LEU A 28 18.45 -0.35 -1.55
N GLU A 29 19.60 -0.59 -2.19
CA GLU A 29 20.72 -1.28 -1.56
C GLU A 29 21.30 -0.49 -0.38
N ALA A 30 21.42 0.84 -0.52
CA ALA A 30 21.81 1.75 0.57
C ALA A 30 20.77 1.75 1.71
N ALA A 31 19.48 1.64 1.37
CA ALA A 31 18.39 1.41 2.31
C ALA A 31 18.36 -0.02 2.89
N GLY A 32 19.35 -0.86 2.59
CA GLY A 32 19.54 -2.16 3.23
C GLY A 32 18.73 -3.30 2.61
N TRP A 33 18.23 -3.15 1.38
CA TRP A 33 17.58 -4.23 0.64
C TRP A 33 18.59 -5.12 -0.10
N GLN A 34 18.23 -6.38 -0.30
CA GLN A 34 18.80 -7.22 -1.35
C GLN A 34 17.89 -7.12 -2.58
N VAL A 35 18.37 -6.49 -3.65
CA VAL A 35 17.55 -6.14 -4.81
C VAL A 35 17.72 -7.15 -5.93
N HIS A 36 16.60 -7.60 -6.50
CA HIS A 36 16.55 -8.58 -7.60
C HIS A 36 15.67 -8.03 -8.73
N ALA A 37 16.25 -7.34 -9.70
CA ALA A 37 15.53 -6.89 -10.89
C ALA A 37 15.55 -7.98 -11.97
N VAL A 38 14.37 -8.38 -12.47
CA VAL A 38 14.26 -9.48 -13.44
C VAL A 38 14.08 -8.97 -14.87
N ASP A 39 14.52 -9.75 -15.86
CA ASP A 39 14.16 -9.58 -17.27
C ASP A 39 13.20 -10.70 -17.65
N LEU A 40 11.92 -10.38 -17.86
CA LEU A 40 10.86 -11.37 -18.13
C LEU A 40 11.02 -12.04 -19.51
N PRO A 41 10.49 -13.27 -19.70
CA PRO A 41 10.51 -13.94 -20.99
C PRO A 41 10.05 -13.05 -22.17
N GLY A 42 10.73 -13.17 -23.31
CA GLY A 42 10.44 -12.34 -24.48
C GLY A 42 10.95 -10.89 -24.44
N ASN A 43 11.54 -10.45 -23.32
CA ASN A 43 12.47 -9.31 -23.34
C ASN A 43 13.73 -9.71 -24.13
N ASP A 44 14.29 -8.80 -24.93
CA ASP A 44 15.50 -9.06 -25.75
C ASP A 44 16.73 -9.46 -24.91
N ARG A 45 16.73 -9.18 -23.60
CA ARG A 45 17.80 -9.56 -22.65
C ARG A 45 17.49 -10.84 -21.88
N SER A 46 16.27 -11.38 -21.98
CA SER A 46 15.91 -12.63 -21.32
C SER A 46 16.52 -13.83 -22.08
N PRO A 47 17.08 -14.83 -21.37
CA PRO A 47 17.57 -16.05 -21.98
C PRO A 47 16.44 -17.00 -22.44
N GLU A 48 15.18 -16.72 -22.08
CA GLU A 48 14.02 -17.56 -22.38
C GLU A 48 13.45 -17.28 -23.78
N ARG A 49 12.60 -18.18 -24.28
CA ARG A 49 12.07 -18.05 -25.64
C ARG A 49 10.99 -16.97 -25.67
N LYS A 50 10.86 -16.29 -26.81
CA LYS A 50 9.77 -15.32 -27.04
C LYS A 50 8.37 -15.93 -26.85
N ALA A 51 8.18 -17.21 -27.17
CA ALA A 51 6.92 -17.92 -26.97
C ALA A 51 6.53 -18.06 -25.49
N ASP A 52 7.49 -17.94 -24.58
CA ASP A 52 7.23 -18.01 -23.13
C ASP A 52 6.76 -16.65 -22.57
N ALA A 53 6.62 -15.61 -23.42
CA ALA A 53 6.08 -14.30 -23.08
C ALA A 53 4.55 -14.35 -22.83
N THR A 54 4.17 -14.97 -21.73
CA THR A 54 2.79 -15.20 -21.30
C THR A 54 2.73 -15.04 -19.78
N LEU A 55 1.52 -14.90 -19.22
CA LEU A 55 1.38 -14.86 -17.77
C LEU A 55 1.97 -16.10 -17.07
N ALA A 56 1.78 -17.28 -17.68
CA ALA A 56 2.32 -18.54 -17.15
C ALA A 56 3.86 -18.53 -17.14
N GLY A 57 4.49 -18.11 -18.23
CA GLY A 57 5.96 -18.01 -18.31
C GLY A 57 6.50 -16.95 -17.35
N TYR A 58 5.88 -15.77 -17.30
CA TYR A 58 6.26 -14.69 -16.37
C TYR A 58 6.17 -15.14 -14.92
N THR A 59 5.09 -15.84 -14.57
CA THR A 59 4.90 -16.38 -13.22
C THR A 59 5.95 -17.43 -12.89
N ALA A 60 6.18 -18.40 -13.78
CA ALA A 60 7.16 -19.46 -13.57
C ALA A 60 8.58 -18.91 -13.36
N HIS A 61 8.98 -17.92 -14.18
CA HIS A 61 10.28 -17.25 -14.08
C HIS A 61 10.49 -16.62 -12.68
N VAL A 62 9.54 -15.80 -12.24
CA VAL A 62 9.64 -15.11 -10.94
C VAL A 62 9.52 -16.10 -9.78
N CYS A 63 8.68 -17.12 -9.89
CA CYS A 63 8.55 -18.16 -8.88
C CYS A 63 9.84 -18.96 -8.70
N ALA A 64 10.56 -19.27 -9.78
CA ALA A 64 11.85 -19.95 -9.71
C ALA A 64 12.90 -19.12 -8.95
N LEU A 65 12.95 -17.81 -9.20
CA LEU A 65 13.79 -16.88 -8.43
C LEU A 65 13.41 -16.90 -6.94
N LEU A 66 12.12 -16.72 -6.62
CA LEU A 66 11.64 -16.69 -5.24
C LEU A 66 11.93 -17.99 -4.47
N ALA A 67 11.91 -19.13 -5.15
CA ALA A 67 12.24 -20.43 -4.56
C ALA A 67 13.74 -20.57 -4.23
N ALA A 68 14.62 -19.89 -4.97
CA ALA A 68 16.06 -19.91 -4.76
C ALA A 68 16.53 -18.95 -3.65
N LEU A 69 15.71 -17.97 -3.26
CA LEU A 69 16.02 -17.07 -2.14
C LEU A 69 15.99 -17.83 -0.81
N ASP A 70 16.72 -17.35 0.19
CA ASP A 70 16.74 -17.95 1.53
C ASP A 70 15.58 -17.47 2.44
N ALA A 71 14.88 -16.40 2.05
CA ALA A 71 13.71 -15.88 2.74
C ALA A 71 12.61 -15.38 1.77
N PRO A 72 11.35 -15.25 2.23
CA PRO A 72 10.29 -14.58 1.48
C PRO A 72 10.67 -13.14 1.11
N ALA A 73 10.27 -12.69 -0.08
CA ALA A 73 10.61 -11.37 -0.62
C ALA A 73 9.41 -10.44 -0.72
N VAL A 74 9.66 -9.13 -0.69
CA VAL A 74 8.71 -8.16 -1.24
C VAL A 74 8.75 -8.28 -2.76
N VAL A 75 7.58 -8.40 -3.40
CA VAL A 75 7.48 -8.47 -4.87
C VAL A 75 6.82 -7.20 -5.37
N LEU A 76 7.56 -6.42 -6.15
CA LEU A 76 7.12 -5.17 -6.73
C LEU A 76 6.84 -5.35 -8.22
N GLY A 77 5.64 -4.98 -8.65
CA GLY A 77 5.25 -4.92 -10.06
C GLY A 77 5.03 -3.49 -10.52
N HIS A 78 5.84 -3.03 -11.48
CA HIS A 78 5.63 -1.75 -12.16
C HIS A 78 4.70 -1.93 -13.36
N SER A 79 3.71 -1.04 -13.51
CA SER A 79 2.77 -1.07 -14.64
C SER A 79 2.19 -2.48 -14.87
N GLY A 80 2.29 -3.03 -16.09
CA GLY A 80 1.87 -4.40 -16.41
C GLY A 80 2.48 -5.51 -15.53
N GLY A 81 3.68 -5.29 -14.97
CA GLY A 81 4.32 -6.20 -14.03
C GLY A 81 3.49 -6.46 -12.76
N GLY A 82 2.56 -5.56 -12.42
CA GLY A 82 1.60 -5.76 -11.32
C GLY A 82 0.70 -6.98 -11.52
N LEU A 83 0.35 -7.31 -12.77
CA LEU A 83 -0.48 -8.48 -13.08
C LEU A 83 0.31 -9.76 -12.81
N THR A 84 1.57 -9.82 -13.27
CA THR A 84 2.51 -10.91 -12.96
C THR A 84 2.73 -11.05 -11.45
N ALA A 85 2.98 -9.95 -10.74
CA ALA A 85 3.18 -9.95 -9.29
C ALA A 85 1.98 -10.56 -8.54
N SER A 86 0.76 -10.22 -8.98
CA SER A 86 -0.48 -10.78 -8.42
C SER A 86 -0.57 -12.30 -8.63
N GLN A 87 -0.25 -12.78 -9.82
CA GLN A 87 -0.27 -14.22 -10.12
C GLN A 87 0.85 -15.00 -9.41
N VAL A 88 2.01 -14.37 -9.20
CA VAL A 88 3.10 -14.93 -8.36
C VAL A 88 2.66 -15.07 -6.91
N ALA A 89 1.98 -14.07 -6.34
CA ALA A 89 1.41 -14.17 -4.99
C ALA A 89 0.29 -15.19 -4.89
N GLU A 90 -0.51 -15.41 -5.95
CA GLU A 90 -1.42 -16.54 -5.99
C GLU A 90 -0.64 -17.87 -5.97
N THR A 91 0.42 -17.99 -6.77
CA THR A 91 1.14 -19.26 -6.97
C THR A 91 2.03 -19.65 -5.80
N LEU A 92 2.72 -18.71 -5.17
CA LEU A 92 3.63 -18.93 -4.04
C LEU A 92 3.41 -17.89 -2.92
N PRO A 93 2.22 -17.84 -2.29
CA PRO A 93 1.89 -16.81 -1.31
C PRO A 93 2.85 -16.79 -0.11
N ASP A 94 3.40 -17.95 0.29
CA ASP A 94 4.32 -18.05 1.43
C ASP A 94 5.74 -17.56 1.12
N ARG A 95 6.06 -17.36 -0.17
CA ARG A 95 7.33 -16.77 -0.61
C ARG A 95 7.21 -15.27 -0.91
N VAL A 96 6.00 -14.71 -0.82
CA VAL A 96 5.73 -13.28 -1.03
C VAL A 96 5.37 -12.65 0.31
N ARG A 97 6.30 -11.86 0.85
CA ARG A 97 6.14 -11.13 2.11
C ARG A 97 5.11 -10.01 1.99
N ALA A 98 5.14 -9.29 0.86
CA ALA A 98 4.16 -8.28 0.48
C ALA A 98 4.25 -7.99 -1.02
N LEU A 99 3.17 -7.45 -1.57
CA LEU A 99 3.11 -6.92 -2.92
C LEU A 99 3.21 -5.40 -2.92
N VAL A 100 3.95 -4.84 -3.88
CA VAL A 100 3.98 -3.41 -4.16
C VAL A 100 3.58 -3.18 -5.62
N TYR A 101 2.50 -2.43 -5.85
CA TYR A 101 2.09 -2.00 -7.17
C TYR A 101 2.63 -0.59 -7.41
N LEU A 102 3.64 -0.45 -8.29
CA LEU A 102 4.25 0.84 -8.63
C LEU A 102 3.62 1.37 -9.92
N ALA A 103 2.62 2.27 -9.79
CA ALA A 103 1.70 2.56 -10.89
C ALA A 103 1.19 1.27 -11.58
N GLY A 104 1.01 0.21 -10.79
CA GLY A 104 0.91 -1.17 -11.25
C GLY A 104 -0.51 -1.61 -11.57
N MET A 105 -0.66 -2.55 -12.50
CA MET A 105 -1.95 -3.17 -12.83
C MET A 105 -2.39 -4.12 -11.70
N MET A 106 -3.18 -3.60 -10.75
CA MET A 106 -3.81 -4.38 -9.67
C MET A 106 -5.21 -4.87 -10.07
N LEU A 107 -5.23 -5.69 -11.13
CA LEU A 107 -6.46 -6.13 -11.78
C LEU A 107 -7.11 -7.33 -11.05
N PRO A 108 -8.46 -7.37 -10.97
CA PRO A 108 -9.17 -8.51 -10.40
C PRO A 108 -9.14 -9.71 -11.36
N THR A 109 -9.56 -10.88 -10.86
CA THR A 109 -9.60 -12.13 -11.64
C THR A 109 -10.35 -11.97 -12.95
N GLY A 110 -9.74 -12.44 -14.05
CA GLY A 110 -10.34 -12.48 -15.37
C GLY A 110 -10.48 -11.14 -16.09
N VAL A 111 -10.07 -10.01 -15.47
CA VAL A 111 -10.25 -8.66 -16.03
C VAL A 111 -8.93 -8.17 -16.63
N SER A 112 -8.98 -7.64 -17.87
CA SER A 112 -7.82 -6.98 -18.48
C SER A 112 -7.81 -5.49 -18.20
N PHE A 113 -6.70 -4.84 -18.51
CA PHE A 113 -6.61 -3.39 -18.45
C PHE A 113 -7.58 -2.70 -19.42
N GLY A 114 -7.82 -3.28 -20.60
CA GLY A 114 -8.80 -2.80 -21.56
C GLY A 114 -10.22 -2.82 -21.01
N ASP A 115 -10.58 -3.86 -20.27
CA ASP A 115 -11.88 -3.97 -19.61
C ASP A 115 -12.08 -2.86 -18.57
N VAL A 116 -11.05 -2.51 -17.79
CA VAL A 116 -11.11 -1.40 -16.83
C VAL A 116 -11.30 -0.05 -17.52
N ILE A 117 -10.58 0.20 -18.63
CA ILE A 117 -10.76 1.42 -19.43
C ILE A 117 -12.21 1.50 -19.95
N ALA A 118 -12.74 0.40 -20.49
CA ALA A 118 -14.12 0.35 -20.97
C ALA A 118 -15.14 0.64 -19.86
N GLN A 119 -14.92 0.10 -18.65
CA GLN A 119 -15.76 0.38 -17.49
C GLN A 119 -15.70 1.86 -17.07
N CYS A 120 -14.52 2.48 -17.07
CA CYS A 120 -14.38 3.90 -16.74
C CYS A 120 -15.13 4.78 -17.76
N ARG A 121 -14.98 4.51 -19.06
CA ARG A 121 -15.73 5.21 -20.12
C ARG A 121 -17.24 5.06 -19.99
N ALA A 122 -17.70 3.89 -19.56
CA ALA A 122 -19.13 3.64 -19.36
C ALA A 122 -19.68 4.33 -18.11
N ALA A 123 -18.84 4.53 -17.07
CA ALA A 123 -19.23 5.16 -15.82
C ALA A 123 -19.18 6.69 -15.86
N ASP A 124 -18.35 7.27 -16.72
CA ASP A 124 -18.11 8.71 -16.81
C ASP A 124 -17.92 9.13 -18.28
N ALA A 125 -18.84 9.94 -18.79
CA ALA A 125 -18.84 10.41 -20.17
C ALA A 125 -17.69 11.40 -20.47
N ASP A 126 -17.17 12.08 -19.43
CA ASP A 126 -16.06 13.02 -19.53
C ASP A 126 -14.70 12.33 -19.34
N PHE A 127 -14.69 11.01 -19.13
CA PHE A 127 -13.47 10.24 -19.01
C PHE A 127 -12.74 10.14 -20.36
N HIS A 128 -11.73 10.99 -20.53
CA HIS A 128 -10.85 10.98 -21.69
C HIS A 128 -9.53 10.26 -21.39
N TYR A 129 -9.29 9.16 -22.10
CA TYR A 129 -8.05 8.39 -22.02
C TYR A 129 -7.61 7.93 -23.41
N ALA A 130 -6.36 8.21 -23.77
CA ALA A 130 -5.73 7.69 -24.99
C ALA A 130 -4.62 6.68 -24.65
N GLY A 131 -3.81 6.97 -23.63
CA GLY A 131 -2.69 6.13 -23.23
C GLY A 131 -1.67 5.96 -24.36
N ILE A 132 -0.85 4.91 -24.28
CA ILE A 132 0.20 4.65 -25.28
C ILE A 132 -0.31 3.94 -26.55
N VAL A 133 -1.45 3.26 -26.47
CA VAL A 133 -1.94 2.34 -27.51
C VAL A 133 -1.99 2.97 -28.92
N PRO A 134 -2.50 4.21 -29.10
CA PRO A 134 -2.57 4.84 -30.43
C PRO A 134 -1.20 5.12 -31.07
N HIS A 135 -0.12 5.11 -30.28
CA HIS A 135 1.22 5.43 -30.74
C HIS A 135 2.08 4.19 -31.02
N LEU A 136 1.56 2.98 -30.76
CA LEU A 136 2.32 1.75 -30.91
C LEU A 136 2.63 1.45 -32.38
N ALA A 137 3.88 1.08 -32.65
CA ALA A 137 4.30 0.51 -33.92
C ALA A 137 4.25 -1.02 -33.83
N TRP A 138 3.55 -1.66 -34.75
CA TRP A 138 3.37 -3.11 -34.78
C TRP A 138 4.23 -3.76 -35.85
N ASP A 139 4.64 -5.01 -35.62
CA ASP A 139 5.23 -5.84 -36.67
C ASP A 139 4.19 -6.23 -37.74
N ALA A 140 4.67 -6.82 -38.84
CA ALA A 140 3.81 -7.16 -39.98
C ALA A 140 2.67 -8.13 -39.61
N ASP A 141 2.90 -9.01 -38.63
CA ASP A 141 1.94 -10.01 -38.18
C ASP A 141 1.01 -9.48 -37.07
N GLY A 142 1.24 -8.25 -36.57
CA GLY A 142 0.43 -7.62 -35.51
C GLY A 142 0.57 -8.30 -34.14
N THR A 143 1.62 -9.09 -33.92
CA THR A 143 1.82 -9.89 -32.70
C THR A 143 2.81 -9.27 -31.72
N THR A 144 3.62 -8.31 -32.19
CA THR A 144 4.62 -7.63 -31.38
C THR A 144 4.51 -6.13 -31.55
N SER A 145 4.47 -5.39 -30.43
CA SER A 145 4.43 -3.93 -30.43
C SER A 145 5.75 -3.31 -29.98
N ARG A 146 6.02 -2.09 -30.46
CA ARG A 146 7.13 -1.23 -30.04
C ARG A 146 6.60 0.16 -29.73
N VAL A 147 7.25 0.84 -28.79
CA VAL A 147 6.94 2.21 -28.43
C VAL A 147 7.93 3.16 -29.11
N PRO A 148 7.46 4.10 -29.96
CA PRO A 148 8.33 5.13 -30.50
C PRO A 148 8.94 6.02 -29.40
N PRO A 149 10.24 6.39 -29.46
CA PRO A 149 10.88 7.18 -28.41
C PRO A 149 10.23 8.53 -28.12
N ALA A 150 9.56 9.15 -29.09
CA ALA A 150 8.79 10.38 -28.87
C ALA A 150 7.57 10.13 -27.96
N ALA A 151 6.77 9.10 -28.27
CA ALA A 151 5.62 8.73 -27.47
C ALA A 151 6.01 8.25 -26.06
N ALA A 152 7.12 7.52 -25.93
CA ALA A 152 7.65 7.13 -24.62
C ALA A 152 7.96 8.34 -23.73
N ARG A 153 8.59 9.38 -24.30
CA ARG A 153 8.91 10.61 -23.56
C ARG A 153 7.66 11.39 -23.17
N GLU A 154 6.64 11.39 -24.01
CA GLU A 154 5.40 12.13 -23.74
C GLU A 154 4.48 11.44 -22.71
N ILE A 155 4.40 10.11 -22.76
CA ILE A 155 3.43 9.35 -21.97
C ILE A 155 4.07 8.76 -20.70
N PHE A 156 5.29 8.22 -20.78
CA PHE A 156 5.92 7.52 -19.66
C PHE A 156 6.92 8.38 -18.89
N LEU A 157 7.68 9.24 -19.58
CA LEU A 157 8.89 9.86 -19.05
C LEU A 157 8.83 11.40 -19.06
N HIS A 158 7.64 11.97 -19.12
CA HIS A 158 7.44 13.41 -19.36
C HIS A 158 7.92 14.31 -18.23
N ASP A 159 8.04 13.75 -17.03
CA ASP A 159 8.47 14.40 -15.79
C ASP A 159 9.88 13.94 -15.35
N CYS A 160 10.52 13.06 -16.13
CA CYS A 160 11.89 12.62 -15.88
C CYS A 160 12.90 13.67 -16.40
N PRO A 161 14.14 13.72 -15.85
CA PRO A 161 15.21 14.55 -16.40
C PRO A 161 15.41 14.27 -17.91
N PRO A 162 15.52 15.29 -18.79
CA PRO A 162 15.48 15.09 -20.24
C PRO A 162 16.47 14.06 -20.80
N GLU A 163 17.72 14.08 -20.33
CA GLU A 163 18.75 13.11 -20.75
C GLU A 163 18.45 11.69 -20.29
N ALA A 164 17.94 11.55 -19.05
CA ALA A 164 17.53 10.27 -18.50
C ALA A 164 16.30 9.72 -19.25
N ALA A 165 15.33 10.58 -19.57
CA ALA A 165 14.16 10.24 -20.36
C ALA A 165 14.55 9.78 -21.78
N GLN A 166 15.47 10.48 -22.44
CA GLN A 166 15.97 10.08 -23.76
C GLN A 166 16.68 8.71 -23.71
N THR A 167 17.54 8.51 -22.71
CA THR A 167 18.26 7.25 -22.50
C THR A 167 17.30 6.10 -22.22
N ALA A 168 16.31 6.31 -21.35
CA ALA A 168 15.30 5.30 -21.03
C ALA A 168 14.42 4.96 -22.23
N ALA A 169 13.96 5.96 -22.99
CA ALA A 169 13.14 5.75 -24.19
C ALA A 169 13.87 4.91 -25.25
N ALA A 170 15.20 5.10 -25.41
CA ALA A 170 16.02 4.34 -26.34
C ALA A 170 16.26 2.88 -25.93
N ARG A 171 16.00 2.53 -24.66
CA ARG A 171 16.17 1.16 -24.12
C ARG A 171 14.89 0.34 -24.12
N LEU A 172 13.76 0.92 -24.53
CA LEU A 172 12.51 0.17 -24.67
C LEU A 172 12.68 -0.94 -25.70
N CYS A 173 12.18 -2.12 -25.37
CA CYS A 173 12.27 -3.32 -26.18
C CYS A 173 10.90 -3.66 -26.80
N PRO A 174 10.86 -4.47 -27.87
CA PRO A 174 9.61 -5.00 -28.39
C PRO A 174 8.89 -5.84 -27.33
N GLN A 175 7.56 -5.83 -27.37
CA GLN A 175 6.69 -6.56 -26.46
C GLN A 175 5.74 -7.47 -27.23
N PRO A 176 5.81 -8.80 -27.06
CA PRO A 176 4.80 -9.72 -27.55
C PRO A 176 3.45 -9.45 -26.91
N ASP A 177 2.38 -9.50 -27.72
CA ASP A 177 1.03 -9.15 -27.27
C ASP A 177 0.47 -10.13 -26.23
N THR A 178 0.90 -11.40 -26.31
CA THR A 178 0.60 -12.45 -25.32
C THR A 178 1.11 -12.12 -23.91
N GLY A 179 2.11 -11.25 -23.80
CA GLY A 179 2.63 -10.72 -22.55
C GLY A 179 2.03 -9.36 -22.15
N ARG A 180 1.10 -8.83 -22.94
CA ARG A 180 0.41 -7.55 -22.71
C ARG A 180 -1.07 -7.75 -22.41
N ASP A 181 -1.76 -8.58 -23.20
CA ASP A 181 -3.16 -8.95 -22.97
C ASP A 181 -3.26 -10.21 -22.11
N MET A 182 -3.10 -10.02 -20.80
CA MET A 182 -3.12 -11.11 -19.81
C MET A 182 -4.32 -10.99 -18.88
N ARG A 183 -4.78 -12.13 -18.35
CA ARG A 183 -5.77 -12.21 -17.27
C ARG A 183 -5.25 -13.12 -16.17
N ASN A 184 -5.32 -12.65 -14.92
CA ASN A 184 -4.94 -13.45 -13.75
C ASN A 184 -6.13 -14.27 -13.22
N THR A 185 -5.81 -15.24 -12.37
CA THR A 185 -6.78 -15.97 -11.54
C THR A 185 -6.30 -15.89 -10.10
N LEU A 186 -7.10 -15.27 -9.23
CA LEU A 186 -6.73 -14.95 -7.85
C LEU A 186 -7.77 -15.49 -6.88
N SER A 187 -7.34 -15.90 -5.68
CA SER A 187 -8.22 -16.39 -4.63
C SER A 187 -8.05 -15.60 -3.31
N PRO A 188 -9.12 -15.44 -2.50
CA PRO A 188 -9.00 -14.84 -1.17
C PRO A 188 -8.02 -15.58 -0.25
N ALA A 189 -7.97 -16.92 -0.35
CA ALA A 189 -7.16 -17.78 0.51
C ALA A 189 -5.66 -17.72 0.20
N ARG A 190 -5.28 -17.27 -1.00
CA ARG A 190 -3.88 -17.19 -1.45
C ARG A 190 -3.51 -15.74 -1.74
N PHE A 191 -3.77 -15.21 -2.92
CA PHE A 191 -3.52 -13.79 -3.22
C PHE A 191 -4.10 -12.84 -2.17
N GLY A 192 -5.37 -13.05 -1.78
CA GLY A 192 -6.08 -12.13 -0.89
C GLY A 192 -5.48 -11.97 0.49
N ARG A 193 -4.72 -12.98 0.97
CA ARG A 193 -4.04 -12.94 2.26
C ARG A 193 -2.72 -12.18 2.23
N VAL A 194 -2.15 -11.90 1.06
CA VAL A 194 -0.85 -11.24 0.94
C VAL A 194 -1.02 -9.73 1.18
N PRO A 195 -0.24 -9.11 2.08
CA PRO A 195 -0.24 -7.66 2.28
C PRO A 195 0.09 -6.93 0.99
N ARG A 196 -0.58 -5.81 0.75
CA ARG A 196 -0.51 -5.08 -0.52
C ARG A 196 -0.30 -3.60 -0.27
N VAL A 197 0.60 -3.00 -1.03
CA VAL A 197 0.80 -1.56 -1.11
C VAL A 197 0.57 -1.13 -2.55
N TYR A 198 -0.16 -0.04 -2.73
CA TYR A 198 -0.31 0.61 -4.02
C TYR A 198 0.36 1.99 -3.97
N VAL A 199 1.34 2.21 -4.84
CA VAL A 199 2.00 3.50 -5.00
C VAL A 199 1.36 4.21 -6.19
N GLU A 200 0.50 5.19 -5.88
CA GLU A 200 -0.14 6.05 -6.85
C GLU A 200 0.85 7.08 -7.41
N CYS A 201 0.82 7.27 -8.71
CA CYS A 201 1.56 8.32 -9.40
C CYS A 201 0.55 9.36 -9.92
N LEU A 202 0.53 10.54 -9.30
CA LEU A 202 -0.55 11.52 -9.48
C LEU A 202 -0.59 12.16 -10.87
N GLN A 203 0.55 12.24 -11.56
CA GLN A 203 0.70 12.83 -12.89
C GLN A 203 0.81 11.75 -14.00
N ASP A 204 0.51 10.49 -13.69
CA ASP A 204 0.65 9.39 -14.65
C ASP A 204 -0.28 9.58 -15.87
N ARG A 205 0.29 9.47 -17.08
CA ARG A 205 -0.43 9.57 -18.37
C ARG A 205 -0.65 8.21 -19.04
N SER A 206 -0.04 7.15 -18.50
CA SER A 206 -0.12 5.77 -18.96
C SER A 206 -1.20 5.01 -18.19
N VAL A 207 -1.01 4.83 -16.89
CA VAL A 207 -2.02 4.26 -15.98
C VAL A 207 -2.55 5.44 -15.20
N THR A 208 -3.43 6.25 -15.80
CA THR A 208 -3.90 7.50 -15.20
C THR A 208 -4.51 7.30 -13.81
N LEU A 209 -4.47 8.33 -12.96
CA LEU A 209 -4.97 8.25 -11.58
C LEU A 209 -6.41 7.69 -11.45
N PRO A 210 -7.38 8.04 -12.33
CA PRO A 210 -8.70 7.41 -12.31
C PRO A 210 -8.64 5.88 -12.52
N LEU A 211 -7.79 5.40 -13.44
CA LEU A 211 -7.60 3.96 -13.68
C LEU A 211 -6.93 3.28 -12.49
N GLN A 212 -5.91 3.90 -11.90
CA GLN A 212 -5.24 3.40 -10.68
C GLN A 212 -6.25 3.23 -9.54
N ARG A 213 -7.10 4.23 -9.30
CA ARG A 213 -8.13 4.20 -8.25
C ARG A 213 -9.25 3.22 -8.57
N ARG A 214 -9.63 3.08 -9.84
CA ARG A 214 -10.61 2.08 -10.27
C ARG A 214 -10.13 0.66 -9.98
N MET A 215 -8.88 0.34 -10.30
CA MET A 215 -8.28 -0.96 -9.98
C MET A 215 -8.24 -1.21 -8.47
N GLN A 216 -7.88 -0.20 -7.67
CA GLN A 216 -7.92 -0.30 -6.21
C GLN A 216 -9.33 -0.53 -5.66
N ALA A 217 -10.35 0.08 -6.24
CA ALA A 217 -11.74 -0.14 -5.85
C ALA A 217 -12.23 -1.55 -6.21
N LEU A 218 -11.80 -2.09 -7.35
CA LEU A 218 -12.14 -3.45 -7.79
C LEU A 218 -11.37 -4.53 -7.01
N THR A 219 -10.18 -4.21 -6.53
CA THR A 219 -9.31 -5.13 -5.77
C THR A 219 -8.92 -4.48 -4.42
N PRO A 220 -9.85 -4.35 -3.47
CA PRO A 220 -9.59 -3.62 -2.23
C PRO A 220 -8.56 -4.32 -1.32
N GLY A 221 -8.04 -3.55 -0.35
CA GLY A 221 -7.16 -4.03 0.71
C GLY A 221 -5.71 -3.56 0.63
N ALA A 222 -5.32 -2.88 -0.45
CA ALA A 222 -3.98 -2.28 -0.55
C ALA A 222 -3.86 -1.01 0.32
N HIS A 223 -2.76 -0.89 1.06
CA HIS A 223 -2.35 0.38 1.64
C HIS A 223 -1.89 1.34 0.55
N ARG A 224 -2.46 2.55 0.52
CA ARG A 224 -2.20 3.52 -0.52
C ARG A 224 -1.14 4.53 -0.11
N ILE A 225 -0.16 4.71 -0.98
CA ILE A 225 0.87 5.75 -0.94
C ILE A 225 0.69 6.58 -2.21
N SER A 226 0.81 7.90 -2.16
CA SER A 226 0.70 8.75 -3.36
C SER A 226 1.96 9.60 -3.53
N LEU A 227 2.50 9.61 -4.75
CA LEU A 227 3.67 10.39 -5.16
C LEU A 227 3.29 11.35 -6.29
N ASP A 228 3.70 12.62 -6.16
CA ASP A 228 3.50 13.63 -7.21
C ASP A 228 4.54 13.45 -8.32
N CYS A 229 4.27 12.48 -9.20
CA CYS A 229 5.12 12.10 -10.33
C CYS A 229 4.30 11.39 -11.41
N GLY A 230 4.93 11.20 -12.57
CA GLY A 230 4.44 10.47 -13.73
C GLY A 230 4.65 8.96 -13.61
N HIS A 231 4.65 8.27 -14.75
CA HIS A 231 4.52 6.81 -14.79
C HIS A 231 5.73 6.04 -14.23
N VAL A 232 6.90 6.68 -14.13
CA VAL A 232 8.18 6.01 -13.82
C VAL A 232 8.80 6.65 -12.56
N PRO A 233 8.18 6.53 -11.38
CA PRO A 233 8.70 7.10 -10.13
C PRO A 233 10.11 6.61 -9.76
N GLN A 234 10.47 5.39 -10.18
CA GLN A 234 11.81 4.83 -10.03
C GLN A 234 12.89 5.60 -10.82
N LEU A 235 12.51 6.51 -11.71
CA LEU A 235 13.42 7.41 -12.42
C LEU A 235 13.13 8.88 -12.10
N ALA A 236 11.86 9.27 -12.02
CA ALA A 236 11.45 10.66 -11.78
C ALA A 236 11.72 11.13 -10.34
N CYS A 237 11.42 10.29 -9.33
CA CYS A 237 11.53 10.67 -7.92
C CYS A 237 12.03 9.50 -7.02
N PRO A 238 13.19 8.90 -7.33
CA PRO A 238 13.60 7.64 -6.71
C PRO A 238 13.91 7.75 -5.20
N GLN A 239 14.30 8.92 -4.69
CA GLN A 239 14.47 9.13 -3.24
C GLN A 239 13.13 9.06 -2.50
N ALA A 240 12.14 9.84 -2.95
CA ALA A 240 10.81 9.86 -2.34
C ALA A 240 10.15 8.47 -2.39
N LEU A 241 10.34 7.75 -3.50
CA LEU A 241 9.90 6.35 -3.62
C LEU A 241 10.62 5.44 -2.61
N THR A 242 11.93 5.59 -2.42
CA THR A 242 12.70 4.80 -1.44
C THR A 242 12.18 5.04 -0.02
N ASP A 243 12.01 6.31 0.36
CA ASP A 243 11.55 6.70 1.70
C ASP A 243 10.16 6.15 2.00
N ALA A 244 9.26 6.21 1.00
CA ALA A 244 7.90 5.69 1.13
C ALA A 244 7.84 4.16 1.32
N LEU A 245 8.84 3.41 0.84
CA LEU A 245 8.90 1.95 0.98
C LEU A 245 9.71 1.48 2.20
N LEU A 246 10.40 2.37 2.92
CA LEU A 246 11.17 2.03 4.12
C LEU A 246 10.37 1.25 5.18
N PRO A 247 9.09 1.59 5.49
CA PRO A 247 8.31 0.84 6.48
C PRO A 247 8.14 -0.64 6.13
N LEU A 248 8.15 -1.01 4.84
CA LEU A 248 8.01 -2.39 4.40
C LEU A 248 9.18 -3.28 4.82
N ARG A 249 10.36 -2.67 5.04
CA ARG A 249 11.57 -3.35 5.53
C ARG A 249 11.36 -3.93 6.93
N ALA A 250 10.50 -3.31 7.73
CA ALA A 250 10.20 -3.72 9.10
C ALA A 250 9.04 -4.73 9.21
N MET A 251 8.26 -4.95 8.15
CA MET A 251 7.12 -5.89 8.20
C MET A 251 7.59 -7.33 8.46
N PRO A 252 7.16 -8.06 9.48
CA PRO A 252 7.65 -9.43 9.68
C PRO A 252 7.29 -10.34 8.49
N SER A 253 8.17 -11.29 8.17
CA SER A 253 7.82 -12.39 7.27
C SER A 253 6.70 -13.22 7.90
N ARG A 254 5.62 -13.51 7.16
CA ARG A 254 4.57 -14.38 7.67
C ARG A 254 5.14 -15.78 7.96
N ARG A 255 4.75 -16.36 9.10
CA ARG A 255 4.97 -17.80 9.32
C ARG A 255 4.13 -18.57 8.29
N PRO A 256 4.60 -19.73 7.78
CA PRO A 256 3.77 -20.61 6.98
C PRO A 256 2.46 -20.87 7.72
N ALA A 257 1.34 -20.90 7.00
CA ALA A 257 0.10 -21.35 7.60
C ALA A 257 0.32 -22.77 8.13
N GLU A 258 0.43 -22.95 9.44
CA GLU A 258 0.35 -24.27 10.05
C GLU A 258 -0.99 -24.85 9.62
N THR A 259 -0.94 -25.99 8.92
CA THR A 259 -2.12 -26.74 8.53
C THR A 259 -2.85 -27.08 9.83
N MET A 260 -3.88 -26.32 10.18
CA MET A 260 -4.77 -26.64 11.29
C MET A 260 -5.49 -27.93 10.93
N THR A 261 -4.89 -29.07 11.25
CA THR A 261 -5.62 -30.31 11.44
C THR A 261 -6.56 -30.07 12.61
N MET A 262 -7.86 -30.11 12.35
CA MET A 262 -8.86 -29.99 13.40
C MET A 262 -8.78 -31.20 14.33
N SER A 263 -7.91 -31.11 15.34
CA SER A 263 -8.01 -31.92 16.54
C SER A 263 -9.10 -31.32 17.41
N MET A 264 -10.15 -32.08 17.69
CA MET A 264 -11.24 -31.72 18.61
C MET A 264 -10.79 -31.79 20.08
N THR A 265 -9.73 -31.06 20.40
CA THR A 265 -9.31 -30.79 21.77
C THR A 265 -9.66 -29.34 22.07
N THR A 266 -10.43 -29.12 23.15
CA THR A 266 -10.74 -27.79 23.71
C THR A 266 -9.52 -26.88 23.65
N PRO A 267 -9.60 -25.66 23.07
CA PRO A 267 -8.43 -24.81 22.94
C PRO A 267 -7.97 -24.40 24.34
N GLU A 268 -6.68 -24.57 24.64
CA GLU A 268 -6.06 -23.83 25.73
C GLU A 268 -6.28 -22.33 25.50
N PRO A 269 -6.49 -21.52 26.56
CA PRO A 269 -6.63 -20.08 26.42
C PRO A 269 -5.39 -19.54 25.71
N THR A 270 -5.59 -19.02 24.49
CA THR A 270 -4.52 -18.48 23.66
C THR A 270 -3.96 -17.26 24.37
N THR A 271 -2.81 -17.42 25.02
CA THR A 271 -2.13 -16.32 25.68
C THR A 271 -1.62 -15.38 24.59
N LEU A 272 -2.16 -14.16 24.54
CA LEU A 272 -1.66 -13.13 23.63
C LEU A 272 -0.18 -12.86 23.95
N PRO A 273 0.67 -12.58 22.94
CA PRO A 273 2.08 -12.30 23.18
C PRO A 273 2.26 -11.02 24.02
N ALA A 274 3.46 -10.75 24.52
CA ALA A 274 3.74 -9.47 25.19
C ALA A 274 3.61 -8.29 24.20
N GLN A 275 3.05 -7.15 24.65
CA GLN A 275 2.74 -5.96 23.83
C GLN A 275 3.98 -5.10 23.42
N GLY A 276 5.14 -5.73 23.27
CA GLY A 276 6.38 -5.06 22.88
C GLY A 276 6.88 -4.02 23.89
N LEU A 277 7.69 -3.08 23.42
CA LEU A 277 8.24 -1.99 24.25
C LEU A 277 7.15 -0.94 24.52
N PRO A 278 7.01 -0.45 25.78
CA PRO A 278 6.11 0.67 26.06
C PRO A 278 6.69 1.97 25.47
N PRO A 279 5.86 2.86 24.89
CA PRO A 279 6.34 4.12 24.35
C PRO A 279 6.73 5.09 25.47
N THR A 280 7.81 5.84 25.26
CA THR A 280 8.23 6.94 26.13
C THR A 280 7.30 8.15 25.99
N PRO A 281 7.26 9.07 26.99
CA PRO A 281 6.49 10.31 26.87
C PRO A 281 6.86 11.15 25.65
N GLU A 282 8.13 11.16 25.25
CA GLU A 282 8.59 11.89 24.07
C GLU A 282 8.09 11.25 22.76
N GLN A 283 8.15 9.92 22.66
CA GLN A 283 7.57 9.19 21.53
C GLN A 283 6.07 9.44 21.44
N ILE A 284 5.35 9.43 22.56
CA ILE A 284 3.92 9.72 22.61
C ILE A 284 3.61 11.10 22.03
N ARG A 285 4.29 12.16 22.49
CA ARG A 285 4.08 13.52 21.99
C ARG A 285 4.42 13.64 20.51
N ARG A 286 5.55 13.07 20.07
CA ARG A 286 5.97 13.08 18.67
C ARG A 286 4.92 12.42 17.76
N HIS A 287 4.42 11.25 18.14
CA HIS A 287 3.47 10.48 17.34
C HIS A 287 2.05 11.09 17.37
N LEU A 288 1.61 11.66 18.49
CA LEU A 288 0.37 12.45 18.53
C LEU A 288 0.45 13.71 17.67
N ARG A 289 1.60 14.41 17.66
CA ARG A 289 1.82 15.54 16.74
C ARG A 289 1.77 15.11 15.27
N ARG A 290 2.28 13.91 14.97
CA ARG A 290 2.18 13.34 13.62
C ARG A 290 0.72 13.02 13.26
N ALA A 291 -0.05 12.40 14.16
CA ALA A 291 -1.49 12.19 13.98
C ALA A 291 -2.25 13.52 13.78
N GLN A 292 -1.84 14.58 14.49
CA GLN A 292 -2.38 15.92 14.31
C GLN A 292 -2.09 16.50 12.91
N GLN A 293 -0.89 16.31 12.37
CA GLN A 293 -0.60 16.66 10.97
C GLN A 293 -1.50 15.91 9.99
N VAL A 294 -1.82 14.64 10.26
CA VAL A 294 -2.78 13.86 9.45
C VAL A 294 -4.18 14.46 9.53
N ALA A 295 -4.62 14.87 10.72
CA ALA A 295 -5.92 15.53 10.92
C ALA A 295 -6.02 16.86 10.16
N GLU A 296 -4.95 17.65 10.10
CA GLU A 296 -4.91 18.89 9.31
C GLU A 296 -5.03 18.61 7.81
N ARG A 297 -4.41 17.54 7.29
CA ARG A 297 -4.63 17.09 5.91
C ARG A 297 -6.08 16.67 5.66
N ALA A 298 -6.78 16.11 6.65
CA ALA A 298 -8.20 15.76 6.47
C ALA A 298 -9.04 17.00 6.16
N VAL A 299 -8.75 18.13 6.81
CA VAL A 299 -9.45 19.41 6.58
C VAL A 299 -9.20 19.94 5.16
N THR A 300 -7.97 19.84 4.65
CA THR A 300 -7.67 20.28 3.28
C THR A 300 -8.38 19.43 2.21
N LEU A 301 -8.82 18.23 2.57
CA LEU A 301 -9.64 17.33 1.75
C LEU A 301 -11.15 17.52 1.97
N GLY A 302 -11.57 18.48 2.81
CA GLY A 302 -12.98 18.76 3.10
C GLY A 302 -13.60 17.85 4.16
N HIS A 303 -12.77 17.09 4.91
CA HIS A 303 -13.22 16.18 5.96
C HIS A 303 -13.02 16.76 7.36
N HIS A 304 -13.64 16.12 8.37
CA HIS A 304 -13.47 16.50 9.78
C HIS A 304 -12.01 16.34 10.24
N PRO A 305 -11.53 17.18 11.18
CA PRO A 305 -10.13 17.23 11.63
C PRO A 305 -9.78 16.07 12.59
N PHE A 306 -9.87 14.84 12.09
CA PHE A 306 -9.42 13.64 12.79
C PHE A 306 -8.33 12.92 11.98
N GLY A 307 -7.31 12.45 12.69
CA GLY A 307 -6.16 11.77 12.10
C GLY A 307 -5.63 10.70 13.03
N ALA A 308 -5.22 9.58 12.43
CA ALA A 308 -4.64 8.45 13.15
C ALA A 308 -3.38 7.93 12.46
N ILE A 309 -2.45 7.41 13.26
CA ILE A 309 -1.27 6.69 12.76
C ILE A 309 -1.10 5.35 13.50
N LEU A 310 -0.52 4.37 12.80
CA LEU A 310 -0.11 3.10 13.38
C LEU A 310 1.41 3.09 13.50
N VAL A 311 1.93 2.82 14.68
CA VAL A 311 3.36 2.71 14.95
C VAL A 311 3.70 1.26 15.27
N GLY A 312 4.80 0.76 14.71
CA GLY A 312 5.26 -0.60 14.90
C GLY A 312 5.72 -0.90 16.33
N PRO A 313 6.04 -2.17 16.65
CA PRO A 313 6.42 -2.58 18.00
C PRO A 313 7.72 -1.96 18.53
N ASP A 314 8.51 -1.33 17.66
CA ASP A 314 9.71 -0.57 17.99
C ASP A 314 9.41 0.82 18.58
N GLN A 315 8.14 1.25 18.58
CA GLN A 315 7.67 2.58 18.99
C GLN A 315 8.29 3.75 18.19
N GLU A 316 8.88 3.45 17.02
CA GLU A 316 9.57 4.40 16.16
C GLU A 316 8.99 4.43 14.74
N THR A 317 8.79 3.26 14.12
CA THR A 317 8.40 3.15 12.71
C THR A 317 6.92 3.43 12.54
N VAL A 318 6.56 4.49 11.81
CA VAL A 318 5.19 4.73 11.36
C VAL A 318 4.86 3.78 10.21
N LEU A 319 3.90 2.89 10.43
CA LEU A 319 3.47 1.86 9.49
C LEU A 319 2.35 2.34 8.58
N LEU A 320 1.39 3.09 9.13
CA LEU A 320 0.20 3.58 8.43
C LEU A 320 -0.17 4.98 8.92
N GLU A 321 -0.72 5.80 8.03
CA GLU A 321 -1.36 7.08 8.34
C GLU A 321 -2.73 7.13 7.69
N GLN A 322 -3.73 7.69 8.37
CA GLN A 322 -5.10 7.72 7.85
C GLN A 322 -5.84 8.99 8.27
N CYS A 323 -6.37 9.71 7.29
CA CYS A 323 -7.28 10.83 7.48
C CYS A 323 -8.72 10.33 7.75
N ASN A 324 -9.56 11.18 8.36
CA ASN A 324 -11.00 10.97 8.32
C ASN A 324 -11.52 11.01 6.88
N ILE A 325 -12.49 10.14 6.54
CA ILE A 325 -13.10 10.09 5.21
C ILE A 325 -14.56 10.55 5.26
N ASP A 326 -15.37 9.96 6.14
CA ASP A 326 -16.79 10.30 6.28
C ASP A 326 -17.30 9.95 7.69
N THR A 327 -18.63 9.89 7.87
CA THR A 327 -19.30 9.65 9.15
C THR A 327 -19.17 8.23 9.71
N VAL A 328 -18.67 7.27 8.94
CA VAL A 328 -18.47 5.87 9.38
C VAL A 328 -17.07 5.35 9.07
N ASN A 329 -16.36 5.97 8.12
CA ASN A 329 -14.97 5.69 7.79
C ASN A 329 -14.05 6.65 8.55
N HIS A 330 -14.13 6.58 9.88
CA HIS A 330 -13.27 7.35 10.79
C HIS A 330 -11.80 6.96 10.61
N ALA A 331 -10.91 7.90 10.93
CA ALA A 331 -9.47 7.73 10.79
C ALA A 331 -8.97 6.41 11.44
N GLU A 332 -9.34 6.15 12.69
CA GLU A 332 -8.93 4.97 13.44
C GLU A 332 -9.53 3.69 12.88
N SER A 333 -10.83 3.71 12.54
CA SER A 333 -11.54 2.53 12.05
C SER A 333 -11.00 2.06 10.69
N THR A 334 -10.77 3.00 9.78
CA THR A 334 -10.19 2.72 8.46
C THR A 334 -8.75 2.22 8.62
N LEU A 335 -7.95 2.87 9.47
CA LEU A 335 -6.58 2.47 9.75
C LEU A 335 -6.50 1.06 10.33
N ALA A 336 -7.34 0.73 11.31
CA ALA A 336 -7.37 -0.58 11.94
C ALA A 336 -7.81 -1.69 10.95
N ARG A 337 -8.76 -1.42 10.05
CA ARG A 337 -9.17 -2.36 8.98
C ARG A 337 -8.05 -2.61 7.97
N VAL A 338 -7.37 -1.55 7.53
CA VAL A 338 -6.20 -1.65 6.65
C VAL A 338 -5.09 -2.42 7.35
N ALA A 339 -4.84 -2.14 8.63
CA ALA A 339 -3.85 -2.83 9.43
C ALA A 339 -4.15 -4.34 9.53
N ALA A 340 -5.36 -4.72 9.92
CA ALA A 340 -5.77 -6.12 10.05
C ALA A 340 -5.65 -6.91 8.74
N THR A 341 -5.80 -6.23 7.59
CA THR A 341 -5.65 -6.85 6.27
C THR A 341 -4.17 -7.05 5.89
N ASN A 342 -3.28 -6.17 6.36
CA ASN A 342 -1.90 -6.09 5.89
C ASN A 342 -0.86 -6.62 6.89
N PHE A 343 -1.22 -6.82 8.16
CA PHE A 343 -0.28 -7.27 9.19
C PHE A 343 -0.84 -8.49 9.96
N PRO A 344 0.02 -9.44 10.38
CA PRO A 344 -0.37 -10.53 11.26
C PRO A 344 -0.91 -10.03 12.61
N ALA A 345 -1.87 -10.75 13.19
CA ALA A 345 -2.51 -10.36 14.46
C ALA A 345 -1.52 -10.27 15.63
N ASP A 346 -0.55 -11.19 15.71
CA ASP A 346 0.50 -11.19 16.73
C ASP A 346 1.44 -9.97 16.61
N TYR A 347 1.73 -9.52 15.39
CA TYR A 347 2.49 -8.29 15.16
C TYR A 347 1.70 -7.04 15.54
N LEU A 348 0.42 -6.98 15.15
CA LEU A 348 -0.46 -5.87 15.53
C LEU A 348 -0.63 -5.75 17.04
N TRP A 349 -0.54 -6.86 17.77
CA TRP A 349 -0.61 -6.85 19.22
C TRP A 349 0.58 -6.11 19.86
N GLY A 350 1.72 -6.02 19.18
CA GLY A 350 2.84 -5.17 19.59
C GLY A 350 2.75 -3.72 19.12
N CYS A 351 1.83 -3.39 18.20
CA CYS A 351 1.71 -2.07 17.60
C CYS A 351 0.91 -1.09 18.47
N THR A 352 1.12 0.20 18.24
CA THR A 352 0.45 1.31 18.92
C THR A 352 -0.32 2.17 17.92
N LEU A 353 -1.63 2.32 18.10
CA LEU A 353 -2.45 3.28 17.36
C LEU A 353 -2.46 4.62 18.10
N TYR A 354 -2.02 5.69 17.45
CA TYR A 354 -2.12 7.05 17.96
C TYR A 354 -3.25 7.78 17.24
N THR A 355 -4.15 8.43 17.98
CA THR A 355 -5.24 9.24 17.42
C THR A 355 -5.34 10.60 18.12
N THR A 356 -5.77 11.62 17.38
CA THR A 356 -5.93 12.98 17.91
C THR A 356 -6.99 13.05 19.01
N VAL A 357 -8.15 12.41 18.81
CA VAL A 357 -9.25 12.44 19.77
C VAL A 357 -9.55 11.01 20.21
N GLU A 358 -10.00 10.85 21.44
CA GLU A 358 -10.41 9.57 22.01
C GLU A 358 -11.33 8.80 21.05
N PRO A 359 -11.04 7.51 20.80
CA PRO A 359 -11.78 6.76 19.79
C PRO A 359 -13.17 6.43 20.31
N CYS A 360 -14.20 6.81 19.53
CA CYS A 360 -15.59 6.40 19.79
C CYS A 360 -15.75 4.86 19.86
N CYS A 361 -16.92 4.39 20.31
CA CYS A 361 -17.21 2.97 20.46
C CYS A 361 -16.90 2.12 19.21
N MET A 362 -17.21 2.65 18.01
CA MET A 362 -16.91 1.97 16.74
C MET A 362 -15.40 1.83 16.52
N CYS A 363 -14.64 2.91 16.73
CA CYS A 363 -13.20 2.94 16.54
C CYS A 363 -12.48 2.05 17.57
N ALA A 364 -12.86 2.14 18.84
CA ALA A 364 -12.32 1.31 19.91
C ALA A 364 -12.57 -0.19 19.65
N GLY A 365 -13.80 -0.56 19.28
CA GLY A 365 -14.14 -1.94 18.91
C GLY A 365 -13.39 -2.42 17.67
N THR A 366 -13.19 -1.56 16.66
CA THR A 366 -12.44 -1.92 15.45
C THR A 366 -10.96 -2.16 15.78
N ALA A 367 -10.33 -1.30 16.58
CA ALA A 367 -8.93 -1.49 17.03
C ALA A 367 -8.77 -2.78 17.84
N TYR A 368 -9.73 -3.08 18.73
CA TYR A 368 -9.79 -4.35 19.45
C TYR A 368 -9.81 -5.54 18.48
N TRP A 369 -10.75 -5.60 17.53
CA TRP A 369 -10.86 -6.75 16.61
C TRP A 369 -9.69 -6.85 15.63
N ALA A 370 -9.06 -5.73 15.27
CA ALA A 370 -7.82 -5.70 14.50
C ALA A 370 -6.59 -6.22 15.26
N ASN A 371 -6.74 -6.55 16.54
CA ASN A 371 -5.67 -7.04 17.42
C ASN A 371 -4.57 -6.01 17.66
N ILE A 372 -4.88 -4.71 17.62
CA ILE A 372 -3.94 -3.65 17.98
C ILE A 372 -3.82 -3.61 19.51
N GLY A 373 -2.61 -3.80 20.03
CA GLY A 373 -2.41 -3.98 21.46
C GLY A 373 -2.44 -2.70 22.28
N ARG A 374 -2.13 -1.55 21.68
CA ARG A 374 -2.09 -0.27 22.40
C ARG A 374 -2.77 0.84 21.61
N VAL A 375 -3.50 1.69 22.33
CA VAL A 375 -4.15 2.89 21.81
C VAL A 375 -3.72 4.09 22.65
N VAL A 376 -3.31 5.16 21.98
CA VAL A 376 -2.93 6.43 22.59
C VAL A 376 -3.75 7.55 22.00
N PHE A 377 -4.35 8.40 22.84
CA PHE A 377 -5.16 9.52 22.38
C PHE A 377 -4.81 10.85 23.06
N GLY A 378 -4.93 11.94 22.31
CA GLY A 378 -4.55 13.28 22.78
C GLY A 378 -5.62 13.98 23.61
N MET A 379 -6.85 14.07 23.09
CA MET A 379 -7.98 14.79 23.70
C MET A 379 -9.20 13.86 23.88
N THR A 380 -10.02 14.05 24.92
CA THR A 380 -11.20 13.20 25.16
C THR A 380 -12.38 13.52 24.22
N GLU A 381 -13.31 12.58 24.04
CA GLU A 381 -14.58 12.87 23.34
C GLU A 381 -15.43 13.89 24.12
N HIS A 382 -15.30 13.93 25.45
CA HIS A 382 -15.96 14.92 26.29
C HIS A 382 -15.48 16.35 26.02
N ALA A 383 -14.17 16.54 25.85
CA ALA A 383 -13.61 17.84 25.46
C ALA A 383 -13.99 18.20 24.02
N LEU A 384 -14.02 17.22 23.10
CA LEU A 384 -14.52 17.43 21.74
C LEU A 384 -15.96 17.97 21.73
N LEU A 385 -16.84 17.42 22.58
CA LEU A 385 -18.25 17.82 22.67
C LEU A 385 -18.43 19.32 22.95
N GLN A 386 -17.47 19.96 23.63
CA GLN A 386 -17.51 21.41 23.88
C GLN A 386 -17.38 22.25 22.59
N TYR A 387 -16.78 21.68 21.54
CA TYR A 387 -16.59 22.35 20.25
C TYR A 387 -17.66 21.97 19.24
N THR A 388 -18.14 20.72 19.26
CA THR A 388 -19.15 20.22 18.33
C THR A 388 -20.58 20.57 18.75
N GLY A 389 -20.86 20.65 20.06
CA GLY A 389 -22.21 20.88 20.57
C GLY A 389 -23.21 19.84 20.04
N SER A 390 -24.33 20.32 19.47
CA SER A 390 -25.36 19.50 18.84
C SER A 390 -25.29 19.51 17.31
N HIS A 391 -24.12 19.82 16.74
CA HIS A 391 -23.96 19.97 15.29
C HIS A 391 -24.29 18.68 14.54
N ALA A 392 -25.14 18.79 13.50
CA ALA A 392 -25.68 17.63 12.79
C ALA A 392 -24.59 16.79 12.08
N GLU A 393 -23.49 17.42 11.66
CA GLU A 393 -22.36 16.71 11.03
C GLU A 393 -21.57 15.85 12.03
N ASN A 394 -21.59 16.15 13.34
CA ASN A 394 -20.86 15.37 14.33
C ASN A 394 -21.63 15.25 15.66
N PRO A 395 -22.67 14.39 15.70
CA PRO A 395 -23.40 14.08 16.92
C PRO A 395 -22.48 13.28 17.86
N THR A 396 -21.66 14.01 18.61
CA THR A 396 -20.52 13.44 19.34
C THR A 396 -20.99 12.45 20.39
N MET A 397 -20.52 11.21 20.27
CA MET A 397 -20.77 10.15 21.23
C MET A 397 -19.81 10.33 22.40
N SER A 398 -20.20 11.04 23.46
CA SER A 398 -19.33 11.25 24.63
C SER A 398 -19.27 9.99 25.53
N VAL A 399 -18.77 8.86 24.99
CA VAL A 399 -18.58 7.60 25.71
C VAL A 399 -17.08 7.30 25.81
N PRO A 400 -16.49 7.27 27.01
CA PRO A 400 -15.06 7.03 27.14
C PRO A 400 -14.64 5.71 26.49
N SER A 401 -13.57 5.69 25.72
CA SER A 401 -13.10 4.48 25.03
C SER A 401 -12.68 3.39 26.03
N ARG A 402 -12.27 3.81 27.24
CA ARG A 402 -12.01 2.93 28.38
C ARG A 402 -13.21 2.05 28.71
N TYR A 403 -14.44 2.57 28.60
CA TYR A 403 -15.65 1.77 28.82
C TYR A 403 -15.68 0.57 27.87
N VAL A 404 -15.35 0.75 26.58
CA VAL A 404 -15.35 -0.36 25.63
C VAL A 404 -14.24 -1.36 25.94
N PHE A 405 -13.01 -0.90 26.20
CA PHE A 405 -11.88 -1.79 26.44
C PHE A 405 -11.98 -2.56 27.78
N ASP A 406 -12.54 -1.95 28.83
CA ASP A 406 -12.75 -2.63 30.13
C ASP A 406 -13.79 -3.77 30.05
N HIS A 407 -14.62 -3.77 29.01
CA HIS A 407 -15.63 -4.82 28.75
C HIS A 407 -15.18 -5.80 27.65
N CYS A 408 -13.91 -5.76 27.25
CA CYS A 408 -13.31 -6.66 26.27
C CYS A 408 -12.48 -7.78 26.94
N GLN A 409 -12.21 -8.87 26.21
CA GLN A 409 -11.41 -10.00 26.75
C GLN A 409 -9.89 -9.83 26.55
N LYS A 410 -9.48 -8.98 25.61
CA LYS A 410 -8.07 -8.68 25.32
C LYS A 410 -7.69 -7.39 26.04
N ALA A 411 -6.59 -7.43 26.80
CA ALA A 411 -6.11 -6.30 27.58
C ALA A 411 -5.43 -5.24 26.68
N VAL A 412 -6.21 -4.54 25.86
CA VAL A 412 -5.70 -3.42 25.05
C VAL A 412 -5.25 -2.30 26.00
N GLU A 413 -3.98 -1.89 25.89
CA GLU A 413 -3.44 -0.81 26.69
C GLU A 413 -3.95 0.54 26.17
N LEU A 414 -4.66 1.28 27.01
CA LEU A 414 -5.19 2.60 26.68
C LEU A 414 -4.45 3.70 27.45
N ILE A 415 -3.78 4.60 26.72
CA ILE A 415 -3.03 5.74 27.26
C ILE A 415 -3.67 7.05 26.78
N GLY A 416 -4.12 7.88 27.70
CA GLY A 416 -4.69 9.18 27.37
C GLY A 416 -5.74 9.63 28.40
N PRO A 417 -6.20 10.89 28.32
CA PRO A 417 -5.71 11.93 27.39
C PRO A 417 -4.25 12.32 27.67
N VAL A 418 -3.59 12.96 26.71
CA VAL A 418 -2.22 13.48 26.85
C VAL A 418 -2.31 15.01 26.94
N PRO A 419 -2.31 15.59 28.16
CA PRO A 419 -2.62 17.00 28.37
C PRO A 419 -1.74 17.96 27.57
N GLU A 420 -0.46 17.62 27.37
CA GLU A 420 0.48 18.45 26.61
C GLU A 420 0.11 18.59 25.13
N MET A 421 -0.72 17.69 24.59
CA MET A 421 -1.18 17.73 23.20
C MET A 421 -2.58 18.34 23.04
N GLU A 422 -3.33 18.49 24.13
CA GLU A 422 -4.75 18.86 24.09
C GLU A 422 -4.96 20.25 23.46
N ALA A 423 -4.16 21.24 23.82
CA ALA A 423 -4.29 22.60 23.28
C ALA A 423 -4.07 22.67 21.76
N GLU A 424 -3.13 21.89 21.23
CA GLU A 424 -2.82 21.80 19.80
C GLU A 424 -3.99 21.17 19.03
N ILE A 425 -4.50 20.04 19.55
CA ILE A 425 -5.61 19.28 18.95
C ILE A 425 -6.92 20.09 19.01
N ALA A 426 -7.21 20.71 20.15
CA ALA A 426 -8.36 21.60 20.33
C ALA A 426 -8.32 22.83 19.41
N ALA A 427 -7.13 23.34 19.07
CA ALA A 427 -7.02 24.47 18.15
C ALA A 427 -7.51 24.11 16.74
N ALA A 428 -7.23 22.91 16.24
CA ALA A 428 -7.75 22.45 14.96
C ALA A 428 -9.28 22.24 14.98
N GLN A 429 -9.80 21.64 16.06
CA GLN A 429 -11.25 21.48 16.24
C GLN A 429 -11.97 22.83 16.28
N ARG A 430 -11.49 23.78 17.09
CA ARG A 430 -12.06 25.13 17.17
C ARG A 430 -12.07 25.84 15.82
N ARG A 431 -10.97 25.80 15.07
CA ARG A 431 -10.90 26.43 13.74
C ARG A 431 -11.90 25.83 12.77
N PHE A 432 -12.06 24.50 12.79
CA PHE A 432 -12.98 23.80 11.90
C PHE A 432 -14.44 24.12 12.23
N TRP A 433 -14.83 24.02 13.50
CA TRP A 433 -16.23 24.21 13.92
C TRP A 433 -16.66 25.68 13.96
N ALA A 434 -15.74 26.63 14.16
CA ALA A 434 -16.07 28.06 14.08
C ALA A 434 -16.44 28.53 12.66
N GLY A 435 -16.08 27.76 11.63
CA GLY A 435 -16.40 28.06 10.24
C GLY A 435 -17.63 27.32 9.69
N ARG A 436 -18.42 26.66 10.55
CA ARG A 436 -19.56 25.81 10.17
C ARG A 436 -20.89 26.39 10.62
#